data_AF-A0A511HPY6-F1
#
_entry.id   AF-A0A511HPY6-F1
#
_cell.length_a   1.000
_cell.length_b   1.000
_cell.length_c   1.000
_cell.angle_alpha   90.00
_cell.angle_beta   90.00
_cell.angle_gamma   90.00
#
_symmetry.space_group_name_H-M   'P 1'
#
loop_
_entity.id
_entity.type
_entity.pdbx_description
1 polymer ?
#
loop_
_entity_poly.entity_id
_entity_poly.type
_entity_poly.pdbx_seq_one_letter_code
_entity_poly.pdbx_strand_id
1 'polypeptide(L)'
;MSGELADVARRLRGLEKWWRPSEEGGIRQCLEEADALPARQAEAREAQRAAQDELARLSPDGTPATQARWRELQGTVTAQARVLRELDAEEAALLAALSVELWWARTTAWNEGVARINAMEATQH
;
A
#
# COMPACT_ATOMS: atom_id res chain seq x y z
N MET A 1 0.98 -0.94 -10.65
CA MET A 1 1.71 -0.40 -9.49
C MET A 1 3.21 -0.40 -9.81
N SER A 2 3.85 0.76 -9.77
CA SER A 2 5.32 0.86 -9.80
C SER A 2 5.78 1.34 -8.43
N GLY A 3 6.61 0.58 -7.73
CA GLY A 3 7.06 0.91 -6.39
C GLY A 3 7.56 -0.32 -5.62
N GLU A 4 8.24 -0.08 -4.50
CA GLU A 4 8.84 -1.13 -3.67
C GLU A 4 7.78 -2.07 -3.07
N LEU A 5 6.68 -1.51 -2.55
CA LEU A 5 5.57 -2.29 -1.99
C LEU A 5 4.99 -3.29 -3.00
N ALA A 6 4.81 -2.87 -4.25
CA ALA A 6 4.29 -3.71 -5.32
C ALA A 6 5.24 -4.86 -5.68
N ASP A 7 6.55 -4.60 -5.66
CA ASP A 7 7.56 -5.63 -5.89
C ASP A 7 7.61 -6.64 -4.74
N VAL A 8 7.56 -6.17 -3.48
CA VAL A 8 7.49 -7.01 -2.29
C VAL A 8 6.23 -7.89 -2.32
N ALA A 9 5.06 -7.30 -2.55
CA ALA A 9 3.79 -8.02 -2.63
C ALA A 9 3.81 -9.10 -3.72
N ARG A 10 4.33 -8.76 -4.92
CA ARG A 10 4.47 -9.71 -6.04
C ARG A 10 5.40 -10.87 -5.69
N ARG A 11 6.57 -10.59 -5.11
CA ARG A 11 7.54 -11.63 -4.72
C ARG A 11 6.99 -12.52 -3.62
N LEU A 12 6.30 -11.93 -2.64
CA LEU A 12 5.71 -12.67 -1.53
C LEU A 12 4.62 -13.62 -2.02
N ARG A 13 3.73 -13.19 -2.93
CA ARG A 13 2.74 -14.08 -3.59
C ARG A 13 3.39 -15.26 -4.30
N GLY A 14 4.53 -15.03 -4.96
CA GLY A 14 5.32 -16.10 -5.58
C GLY A 14 5.88 -17.14 -4.61
N LEU A 15 5.81 -16.87 -3.30
CA LEU A 15 6.29 -17.74 -2.23
C LEU A 15 5.16 -18.22 -1.30
N GLU A 16 3.90 -18.21 -1.75
CA GLU A 16 2.72 -18.59 -0.93
C GLU A 16 2.88 -19.93 -0.21
N LYS A 17 3.46 -20.94 -0.89
CA LYS A 17 3.77 -22.25 -0.30
C LYS A 17 4.59 -22.16 1.00
N TRP A 18 5.45 -21.14 1.12
CA TRP A 18 6.40 -20.97 2.23
C TRP A 18 6.00 -19.89 3.21
N TRP A 19 4.77 -19.37 3.12
CA TRP A 19 4.24 -18.46 4.12
C TRP A 19 4.17 -19.14 5.48
N ARG A 20 4.28 -18.33 6.53
CA ARG A 20 4.14 -18.82 7.90
C ARG A 20 2.67 -19.17 8.13
N PRO A 21 2.33 -20.42 8.51
CA PRO A 21 0.91 -20.81 8.65
C PRO A 21 0.13 -19.98 9.67
N SER A 22 0.79 -19.49 10.74
CA SER A 22 0.14 -18.62 11.74
C SER A 22 -0.19 -17.22 11.21
N GLU A 23 0.50 -16.75 10.17
CA GLU A 23 0.40 -15.40 9.64
C GLU A 23 -0.36 -15.33 8.31
N GLU A 24 -0.81 -16.46 7.75
CA GLU A 24 -1.43 -16.50 6.41
C GLU A 24 -2.59 -15.51 6.28
N GLY A 25 -3.46 -15.42 7.30
CA GLY A 25 -4.55 -14.45 7.32
C GLY A 25 -4.08 -12.99 7.30
N GLY A 26 -3.07 -12.66 8.12
CA GLY A 26 -2.49 -11.32 8.18
C GLY A 26 -1.76 -10.94 6.89
N ILE A 27 -1.02 -11.88 6.29
CA ILE A 27 -0.37 -11.68 4.99
C ILE A 27 -1.40 -11.38 3.91
N ARG A 28 -2.48 -12.17 3.82
CA ARG A 28 -3.55 -11.95 2.83
C ARG A 28 -4.20 -10.59 3.00
N GLN A 29 -4.56 -10.22 4.22
CA GLN A 29 -5.12 -8.92 4.51
C GLN A 29 -4.18 -7.79 4.07
N CYS A 30 -2.90 -7.85 4.44
CA CYS A 30 -1.92 -6.83 4.04
C CYS A 30 -1.75 -6.76 2.52
N LEU A 31 -1.81 -7.89 1.80
CA LEU A 31 -1.73 -7.93 0.34
C LEU A 31 -2.98 -7.32 -0.32
N GLU A 32 -4.17 -7.56 0.23
CA GLU A 32 -5.42 -6.94 -0.23
C GLU A 32 -5.42 -5.43 -0.01
N GLU A 33 -4.98 -4.98 1.17
CA GLU A 33 -4.81 -3.56 1.48
C GLU A 33 -3.79 -2.90 0.54
N ALA A 34 -2.66 -3.56 0.28
CA ALA A 34 -1.64 -3.08 -0.67
C ALA A 34 -2.17 -2.99 -2.11
N ASP A 35 -3.05 -3.89 -2.55
CA ASP A 35 -3.66 -3.84 -3.88
C ASP A 35 -4.70 -2.72 -4.01
N ALA A 36 -5.42 -2.41 -2.93
CA ALA A 36 -6.44 -1.36 -2.89
C ALA A 36 -5.85 0.05 -2.72
N LEU A 37 -4.67 0.16 -2.11
CA LEU A 37 -4.03 1.43 -1.76
C LEU A 37 -3.85 2.40 -2.95
N PRO A 38 -3.38 1.99 -4.14
CA PRO A 38 -3.22 2.89 -5.28
C PRO A 38 -4.53 3.54 -5.73
N ALA A 39 -5.64 2.80 -5.67
CA ALA A 39 -6.95 3.32 -6.03
C ALA A 39 -7.42 4.38 -5.04
N ARG A 40 -7.27 4.12 -3.73
CA ARG A 40 -7.57 5.10 -2.66
C ARG A 40 -6.71 6.36 -2.77
N GLN A 41 -5.41 6.22 -3.06
CA GLN A 41 -4.53 7.36 -3.29
C GLN A 41 -4.94 8.16 -4.53
N ALA A 42 -5.31 7.49 -5.63
CA ALA A 42 -5.76 8.16 -6.85
C ALA A 42 -7.07 8.94 -6.63
N GLU A 43 -8.03 8.34 -5.92
CA GLU A 43 -9.30 8.98 -5.56
C GLU A 43 -9.08 10.24 -4.71
N ALA A 44 -8.25 10.14 -3.66
CA ALA A 44 -7.94 11.28 -2.80
C ALA A 44 -7.18 12.40 -3.55
N ARG A 45 -6.25 12.06 -4.45
CA ARG A 45 -5.53 13.03 -5.30
C ARG A 45 -6.49 13.75 -6.25
N GLU A 46 -7.39 13.02 -6.89
CA GLU A 46 -8.37 13.62 -7.81
C GLU A 46 -9.37 14.51 -7.07
N ALA A 47 -9.88 14.07 -5.91
CA ALA A 47 -10.76 14.88 -5.08
C ALA A 47 -10.07 16.18 -4.60
N GLN A 48 -8.80 16.10 -4.20
CA GLN A 48 -8.01 17.27 -3.83
C GLN A 48 -7.83 18.22 -5.03
N ARG A 49 -7.45 17.67 -6.19
CA ARG A 49 -7.25 18.44 -7.41
C ARG A 49 -8.52 19.16 -7.85
N ALA A 50 -9.66 18.45 -7.85
CA ALA A 50 -10.94 19.04 -8.22
C ALA A 50 -11.32 20.23 -7.32
N ALA A 51 -11.09 20.12 -6.00
CA ALA A 51 -11.33 21.21 -5.06
C ALA A 51 -10.37 22.40 -5.28
N GLN A 52 -9.09 22.14 -5.60
CA GLN A 52 -8.11 23.18 -5.93
C GLN A 52 -8.45 23.89 -7.24
N ASP A 53 -8.84 23.14 -8.27
CA ASP A 53 -9.24 23.68 -9.57
C ASP A 53 -10.49 24.56 -9.43
N GLU A 54 -11.43 24.18 -8.56
CA GLU A 54 -12.60 25.00 -8.27
C GLU A 54 -12.25 26.27 -7.48
N LEU A 55 -11.38 26.16 -6.47
CA LEU A 55 -10.86 27.33 -5.73
C LEU A 55 -10.19 28.34 -6.67
N ALA A 56 -9.41 27.86 -7.65
CA ALA A 56 -8.73 28.72 -8.61
C ALA A 56 -9.71 29.49 -9.53
N ARG A 57 -10.92 28.96 -9.74
CA ARG A 57 -11.98 29.60 -10.54
C ARG A 57 -12.88 30.51 -9.71
N LEU A 58 -12.89 30.34 -8.39
CA LEU A 58 -13.75 31.11 -7.49
C LEU A 58 -13.27 32.57 -7.43
N SER A 59 -14.08 33.48 -7.97
CA SER A 59 -13.78 34.92 -7.95
C SER A 59 -14.23 35.55 -6.64
N PRO A 60 -13.38 36.33 -5.95
CA PRO A 60 -13.76 36.99 -4.70
C PRO A 60 -14.68 38.18 -5.00
N ASP A 61 -15.99 38.01 -4.75
CA ASP A 61 -17.01 39.07 -4.91
C ASP A 61 -17.48 39.67 -3.57
N GLY A 62 -16.89 39.23 -2.46
CA GLY A 62 -17.20 39.72 -1.11
C GLY A 62 -18.51 39.18 -0.52
N THR A 63 -19.27 38.37 -1.25
CA THR A 63 -20.56 37.87 -0.77
C THR A 63 -20.41 36.75 0.26
N PRO A 64 -21.38 36.59 1.19
CA PRO A 64 -21.38 35.46 2.13
C PRO A 64 -21.38 34.09 1.43
N ALA A 65 -22.03 33.98 0.27
CA ALA A 65 -22.08 32.75 -0.52
C ALA A 65 -20.69 32.35 -1.03
N THR A 66 -19.97 33.29 -1.63
CA THR A 66 -18.60 33.06 -2.11
C THR A 66 -17.65 32.73 -0.96
N GLN A 67 -17.78 33.40 0.19
CA GLN A 67 -17.00 33.06 1.39
C GLN A 67 -17.31 31.67 1.92
N ALA A 68 -18.59 31.27 1.95
CA ALA A 68 -19.00 29.93 2.40
C ALA A 68 -18.44 28.86 1.46
N ARG A 69 -18.56 29.05 0.13
CA ARG A 69 -18.02 28.12 -0.86
C ARG A 69 -16.50 28.01 -0.77
N TRP A 70 -15.80 29.13 -0.61
CA TRP A 70 -14.35 29.13 -0.40
C TRP A 70 -13.94 28.29 0.81
N ARG A 71 -14.63 28.46 1.95
CA ARG A 71 -14.34 27.69 3.19
C ARG A 71 -14.60 26.20 3.01
N GLU A 72 -15.70 25.84 2.34
CA GLU A 72 -16.03 24.43 2.05
C GLU A 72 -14.95 23.76 1.19
N LEU A 73 -14.54 24.42 0.10
CA LEU A 73 -13.51 23.90 -0.79
C LEU A 73 -12.15 23.81 -0.08
N GLN A 74 -11.78 24.81 0.73
CA GLN A 74 -10.55 24.73 1.53
C GLN A 74 -10.61 23.64 2.60
N GLY A 75 -11.77 23.43 3.23
CA GLY A 75 -12.01 22.31 4.12
C GLY A 75 -11.77 20.97 3.42
N THR A 76 -12.27 20.84 2.17
CA THR A 76 -12.05 19.65 1.34
C THR A 76 -10.58 19.45 1.00
N VAL A 77 -9.87 20.48 0.54
CA VAL A 77 -8.42 20.40 0.23
C VAL A 77 -7.62 19.95 1.46
N THR A 78 -7.94 20.51 2.64
CA THR A 78 -7.28 20.18 3.90
C THR A 78 -7.57 18.74 4.33
N ALA A 79 -8.83 18.30 4.21
CA ALA A 79 -9.23 16.94 4.53
C ALA A 79 -8.53 15.93 3.62
N GLN A 80 -8.51 16.16 2.31
CA GLN A 80 -7.84 15.25 1.36
C GLN A 80 -6.31 15.25 1.55
N ALA A 81 -5.70 16.40 1.88
CA ALA A 81 -4.27 16.46 2.24
C ALA A 81 -3.95 15.63 3.50
N ARG A 82 -4.89 15.52 4.43
CA ARG A 82 -4.75 14.64 5.60
C ARG A 82 -4.88 13.17 5.20
N VAL A 83 -5.90 12.81 4.42
CA VAL A 83 -6.10 11.44 3.93
C VAL A 83 -4.86 10.95 3.18
N LEU A 84 -4.30 11.76 2.27
CA LEU A 84 -3.10 11.37 1.52
C LEU A 84 -1.91 11.06 2.44
N ARG A 85 -1.69 11.87 3.49
CA ARG A 85 -0.62 11.60 4.47
C ARG A 85 -0.85 10.33 5.27
N GLU A 86 -2.11 10.04 5.61
CA GLU A 86 -2.47 8.79 6.29
C GLU A 86 -2.24 7.58 5.36
N LEU A 87 -2.58 7.69 4.07
CA LEU A 87 -2.32 6.67 3.05
C LEU A 87 -0.81 6.44 2.81
N ASP A 88 0.00 7.50 2.83
CA ASP A 88 1.46 7.37 2.71
C ASP A 88 2.06 6.62 3.92
N ALA A 89 1.54 6.88 5.13
CA ALA A 89 1.94 6.16 6.33
C ALA A 89 1.49 4.68 6.30
N GLU A 90 0.29 4.41 5.78
CA GLU A 90 -0.23 3.06 5.53
C GLU A 90 0.66 2.30 4.53
N GLU A 91 1.10 2.95 3.45
CA GLU A 91 2.04 2.37 2.46
C GLU A 91 3.33 1.88 3.14
N ALA A 92 3.92 2.73 3.99
CA ALA A 92 5.15 2.41 4.71
C ALA A 92 4.95 1.25 5.71
N ALA A 93 3.81 1.24 6.40
CA ALA A 93 3.47 0.16 7.34
C ALA A 93 3.28 -1.18 6.63
N LEU A 94 2.55 -1.20 5.51
CA LEU A 94 2.36 -2.38 4.67
C LEU A 94 3.69 -2.89 4.11
N LEU A 95 4.54 -1.99 3.63
CA LEU A 95 5.87 -2.36 3.12
C LEU A 95 6.71 -3.02 4.21
N ALA A 96 6.73 -2.46 5.42
CA ALA A 96 7.47 -3.03 6.54
C ALA A 96 6.95 -4.42 6.92
N ALA A 97 5.63 -4.57 7.07
CA ALA A 97 5.00 -5.83 7.43
C ALA A 97 5.27 -6.92 6.38
N LEU A 98 4.97 -6.65 5.11
CA LEU A 98 5.14 -7.63 4.03
C LEU A 98 6.61 -7.97 3.77
N SER A 99 7.55 -7.05 4.03
CA SER A 99 8.99 -7.32 3.90
C SER A 99 9.49 -8.33 4.92
N VAL A 100 8.97 -8.29 6.16
CA VAL A 100 9.27 -9.30 7.19
C VAL A 100 8.79 -10.68 6.72
N GLU A 101 7.57 -10.77 6.20
CA GLU A 101 7.02 -12.03 5.73
C GLU A 101 7.75 -12.56 4.49
N LEU A 102 8.19 -11.68 3.59
CA LEU A 102 9.02 -12.04 2.45
C LEU A 102 10.36 -12.63 2.89
N TRP A 103 11.00 -12.05 3.91
CA TRP A 103 12.24 -12.60 4.47
C TRP A 103 12.03 -14.01 5.03
N TRP A 104 10.96 -14.22 5.80
CA TRP A 104 10.62 -15.54 6.33
C TRP A 104 10.37 -16.56 5.24
N ALA A 105 9.52 -16.23 4.26
CA ALA A 105 9.20 -17.13 3.16
C ALA A 105 10.45 -17.52 2.35
N ARG A 106 11.37 -16.56 2.10
CA ARG A 106 12.65 -16.83 1.41
C ARG A 106 13.54 -17.76 2.22
N THR A 107 13.62 -17.55 3.54
CA THR A 107 14.44 -18.38 4.43
C THR A 107 13.92 -19.81 4.47
N THR A 108 12.60 -19.99 4.60
CA THR A 108 11.97 -21.32 4.59
C THR A 108 12.19 -22.02 3.25
N ALA A 109 11.97 -21.32 2.13
CA ALA A 109 12.20 -21.87 0.79
C ALA A 109 13.65 -22.31 0.57
N TRP A 110 14.62 -21.50 1.04
CA TRP A 110 16.03 -21.84 0.99
C TRP A 110 16.35 -23.11 1.79
N ASN A 111 15.87 -23.19 3.04
CA ASN A 111 16.13 -24.33 3.91
C ASN A 111 15.53 -25.64 3.36
N GLU A 112 14.32 -25.59 2.79
CA GLU A 112 13.73 -26.74 2.09
C GLU A 112 14.59 -27.16 0.89
N GLY A 113 15.09 -26.19 0.11
CA GLY A 113 15.99 -26.43 -1.01
C GLY A 113 17.29 -27.12 -0.60
N VAL A 114 17.94 -26.65 0.47
CA VAL A 114 19.15 -27.25 1.03
C VAL A 114 18.89 -28.67 1.54
N ALA A 115 17.82 -28.87 2.31
CA ALA A 115 17.47 -30.19 2.84
C ALA A 115 17.25 -31.22 1.71
N ARG A 116 16.59 -30.80 0.62
CA ARG A 116 16.38 -31.64 -0.56
C ARG A 116 17.69 -32.02 -1.25
N ILE A 117 18.61 -31.08 -1.43
CA ILE A 117 19.92 -31.34 -2.05
C ILE A 117 20.72 -32.32 -1.19
N ASN A 118 20.81 -32.08 0.11
CA ASN A 118 21.53 -32.95 1.05
C ASN A 118 20.97 -34.37 1.05
N ALA A 119 19.64 -34.53 0.98
CA ALA A 119 19.00 -35.83 0.90
C ALA A 119 19.34 -36.58 -0.40
N MET A 120 19.42 -35.87 -1.53
CA MET A 120 19.81 -36.46 -2.81
C MET A 120 21.26 -36.98 -2.77
N GLU A 121 22.18 -36.19 -2.20
CA GLU A 121 23.59 -36.58 -2.06
C GLU A 121 23.76 -37.78 -1.11
N ALA A 122 23.02 -37.84 -0.01
CA ALA A 122 23.07 -38.95 0.93
C ALA A 122 22.60 -40.29 0.34
N THR A 123 21.74 -40.26 -0.70
CA THR A 123 21.26 -41.47 -1.38
C THR A 123 22.13 -41.94 -2.56
N GLN A 124 23.16 -41.16 -2.91
CA GLN A 124 24.10 -41.48 -4.01
C GLN A 124 25.39 -42.14 -3.52
N HIS A 125 25.55 -42.30 -2.20
CA HIS A 125 26.65 -43.00 -1.53
C HIS A 125 26.14 -44.27 -0.84
#